data_AF-A0A218PMT4-F1
#
_entry.id   AF-A0A218PMT4-F1
#
_cell.length_a   1.000
_cell.length_b   1.000
_cell.length_c   1.000
_cell.angle_alpha   90.00
_cell.angle_beta   90.00
_cell.angle_gamma   90.00
#
_symmetry.space_group_name_H-M   'P 1'
#
loop_
_entity.id
_entity.type
_entity.pdbx_description
1 polymer ?
#
loop_
_entity_poly.entity_id
_entity_poly.type
_entity_poly.pdbx_seq_one_letter_code
_entity_poly.pdbx_strand_id
1 'polypeptide(L)'
;MSDDRDDATDDFPFGKGRSRRDALMLGGLSALGALVGGSALLGGPTSSFAQTKGAIGSATDKPFDILIVIYPGGTLLDFAGPNEVFALVPNTRIRFASPDGGPVELQYGIVWGKSERLADIERTDLLLVPGAADLTAANKPSAQKEILRLAQGAKHVTSVCTGSLVLAKTGILKGKRSASHWATVNMLAKYGAIPDPQRFVSDDNGRFMSGGGVTSGIDFALRVVEKLRGPAAAQLVQLLIEYDPNPPFKSGHPRDARPEILAMTEKELPGGTKGLWQIPGLD
;
A
#
# COMPACT_ATOMS: atom_id res chain seq x y z
N MET A 1 4.42 -39.70 54.36
CA MET A 1 3.40 -39.69 53.30
C MET A 1 3.68 -38.46 52.44
N SER A 2 4.53 -38.50 51.42
CA SER A 2 4.37 -39.17 50.11
C SER A 2 2.97 -38.96 49.54
N ASP A 3 2.84 -38.09 48.54
CA ASP A 3 2.37 -38.57 47.24
C ASP A 3 2.87 -37.65 46.12
N ASP A 4 3.57 -38.29 45.19
CA ASP A 4 4.05 -37.76 43.91
C ASP A 4 2.85 -37.52 42.98
N ARG A 5 2.92 -36.48 42.14
CA ARG A 5 2.42 -36.57 40.77
C ARG A 5 3.35 -35.82 39.82
N ASP A 6 4.11 -36.65 39.12
CA ASP A 6 4.79 -36.39 37.88
C ASP A 6 3.82 -35.96 36.75
N ASP A 7 4.33 -34.97 36.01
CA ASP A 7 4.49 -34.95 34.55
C ASP A 7 3.27 -34.87 33.61
N ALA A 8 3.22 -33.74 32.90
CA ALA A 8 2.98 -33.68 31.45
C ALA A 8 3.29 -32.25 30.98
N THR A 9 4.57 -31.95 30.79
CA THR A 9 4.97 -30.86 29.90
C THR A 9 4.70 -31.29 28.47
N ASP A 10 3.62 -30.78 27.87
CA ASP A 10 3.40 -30.86 26.42
C ASP A 10 4.47 -30.01 25.72
N ASP A 11 5.47 -30.72 25.20
CA ASP A 11 6.56 -30.23 24.37
C ASP A 11 6.00 -29.84 22.98
N PHE A 12 5.56 -28.58 22.85
CA PHE A 12 5.21 -28.01 21.54
C PHE A 12 6.50 -27.64 20.79
N PRO A 13 6.74 -28.17 19.57
CA PRO A 13 8.01 -28.04 18.88
C PRO A 13 8.07 -26.72 18.10
N PHE A 14 7.92 -25.58 18.77
CA PHE A 14 8.18 -24.27 18.16
C PHE A 14 8.86 -23.36 19.17
N GLY A 15 10.20 -23.39 19.14
CA GLY A 15 11.06 -22.54 19.96
C GLY A 15 10.75 -21.05 19.79
N LYS A 16 10.99 -20.30 20.87
CA LYS A 16 10.88 -18.83 20.96
C LYS A 16 11.39 -18.13 19.69
N GLY A 17 10.51 -17.36 19.04
CA GLY A 17 10.92 -16.18 18.26
C GLY A 17 10.93 -16.28 16.73
N ARG A 18 10.07 -17.07 16.10
CA ARG A 18 9.76 -16.88 14.67
C ARG A 18 8.28 -16.54 14.49
N SER A 19 8.01 -15.37 13.94
CA SER A 19 6.66 -14.95 13.60
C SER A 19 6.17 -15.73 12.36
N ARG A 20 4.85 -15.84 12.17
CA ARG A 20 4.28 -16.42 10.94
C ARG A 20 4.83 -15.76 9.66
N ARG A 21 5.20 -14.47 9.74
CA ARG A 21 5.86 -13.72 8.65
C ARG A 21 7.23 -14.31 8.30
N ASP A 22 8.02 -14.72 9.28
CA ASP A 22 9.34 -15.32 9.05
C ASP A 22 9.24 -16.68 8.37
N ALA A 23 8.19 -17.45 8.67
CA ALA A 23 7.92 -18.74 8.02
C ALA A 23 7.51 -18.58 6.54
N LEU A 24 6.64 -17.61 6.22
CA LEU A 24 6.26 -17.30 4.84
C LEU A 24 7.45 -16.77 4.02
N MET A 25 8.29 -15.93 4.63
CA MET A 25 9.50 -15.39 3.99
C MET A 25 10.57 -16.48 3.72
N LEU A 26 10.77 -17.42 4.64
CA LEU A 26 11.67 -18.56 4.42
C LEU A 26 11.12 -19.56 3.38
N GLY A 27 9.80 -19.79 3.36
CA GLY A 27 9.14 -20.70 2.42
C GLY A 27 9.20 -20.22 0.96
N GLY A 28 8.98 -18.92 0.72
CA GLY A 28 9.01 -18.32 -0.62
C GLY A 28 10.39 -18.34 -1.30
N LEU A 29 11.47 -18.34 -0.51
CA LEU A 29 12.85 -18.45 -1.03
C LEU A 29 13.21 -19.85 -1.56
N SER A 30 12.41 -20.87 -1.23
CA SER A 30 12.72 -22.28 -1.54
C SER A 30 12.09 -22.79 -2.85
N ALA A 31 11.08 -22.10 -3.38
CA ALA A 31 10.19 -22.63 -4.42
C ALA A 31 10.48 -22.17 -5.87
N LEU A 32 11.38 -21.22 -6.10
CA LEU A 32 11.72 -20.71 -7.44
C LEU A 32 12.89 -21.46 -8.08
N GLY A 33 12.73 -22.76 -8.30
CA GLY A 33 13.79 -23.58 -8.89
C GLY A 33 13.31 -24.87 -9.53
N ALA A 34 12.42 -24.81 -10.53
CA ALA A 34 12.33 -25.78 -11.62
C ALA A 34 11.18 -25.42 -12.56
N LEU A 35 11.49 -24.87 -13.73
CA LEU A 35 10.67 -24.97 -14.95
C LEU A 35 11.42 -24.28 -16.10
N VAL A 36 12.34 -24.99 -16.76
CA VAL A 36 12.59 -25.00 -18.22
C VAL A 36 13.61 -26.11 -18.53
N GLY A 37 13.30 -27.00 -19.49
CA GLY A 37 14.29 -27.57 -20.41
C GLY A 37 14.70 -29.03 -20.20
N GLY A 38 14.04 -29.93 -20.93
CA GLY A 38 14.57 -31.28 -21.15
C GLY A 38 15.71 -31.27 -22.17
N SER A 39 16.85 -31.85 -21.79
CA SER A 39 17.66 -32.83 -22.53
C SER A 39 18.99 -33.07 -21.80
N ALA A 40 19.39 -34.33 -21.70
CA ALA A 40 20.45 -34.86 -20.84
C ALA A 40 21.87 -34.37 -21.19
N LEU A 41 22.76 -34.29 -20.18
CA LEU A 41 23.97 -35.12 -20.03
C LEU A 41 24.83 -34.68 -18.81
N LEU A 42 24.98 -35.62 -17.87
CA LEU A 42 26.06 -35.87 -16.90
C LEU A 42 27.08 -34.75 -16.59
N GLY A 43 26.88 -34.07 -15.45
CA GLY A 43 27.88 -33.29 -14.71
C GLY A 43 27.34 -33.02 -13.30
N GLY A 44 28.14 -33.31 -12.26
CA GLY A 44 27.68 -33.27 -10.85
C GLY A 44 27.11 -31.92 -10.40
N PRO A 45 26.31 -31.88 -9.33
CA PRO A 45 25.57 -30.69 -8.93
C PRO A 45 26.48 -29.68 -8.25
N THR A 46 27.26 -28.93 -9.03
CA THR A 46 27.59 -27.56 -8.64
C THR A 46 26.31 -26.75 -8.81
N SER A 47 25.67 -26.43 -7.68
CA SER A 47 24.36 -25.82 -7.61
C SER A 47 24.29 -24.52 -8.41
N SER A 48 23.51 -24.53 -9.49
CA SER A 48 23.06 -23.34 -10.23
C SER A 48 22.39 -22.28 -9.32
N PHE A 49 22.04 -22.64 -8.08
CA PHE A 49 21.55 -21.75 -7.04
C PHE A 49 22.56 -20.69 -6.60
N ALA A 50 23.86 -20.99 -6.60
CA ALA A 50 24.88 -19.99 -6.25
C ALA A 50 24.97 -18.86 -7.31
N GLN A 51 24.68 -19.19 -8.57
CA GLN A 51 24.63 -18.23 -9.68
C GLN A 51 23.33 -17.42 -9.71
N THR A 52 22.20 -18.01 -9.26
CA THR A 52 20.89 -17.34 -9.30
C THR A 52 20.69 -16.31 -8.17
N LYS A 53 21.43 -16.44 -7.05
CA LYS A 53 21.60 -15.35 -6.07
C LYS A 53 22.16 -14.07 -6.70
N GLY A 54 22.88 -14.17 -7.82
CA GLY A 54 23.41 -13.02 -8.56
C GLY A 54 22.48 -12.45 -9.62
N ALA A 55 21.38 -13.14 -9.98
CA ALA A 55 20.54 -12.80 -11.13
C ALA A 55 19.21 -12.12 -10.78
N ILE A 56 18.77 -12.16 -9.51
CA ILE A 56 17.63 -11.38 -8.99
C ILE A 56 18.20 -10.12 -8.34
N GLY A 57 18.62 -9.17 -9.17
CA GLY A 57 18.94 -7.80 -8.78
C GLY A 57 20.16 -7.66 -7.88
N SER A 58 21.27 -7.22 -8.47
CA SER A 58 22.37 -6.54 -7.79
C SER A 58 21.87 -5.79 -6.55
N ALA A 59 22.27 -6.26 -5.36
CA ALA A 59 22.05 -5.55 -4.13
C ALA A 59 22.71 -4.19 -4.26
N THR A 60 21.93 -3.16 -4.57
CA THR A 60 22.26 -1.86 -4.01
C THR A 60 22.21 -2.06 -2.50
N ASP A 61 23.32 -1.87 -1.79
CA ASP A 61 23.41 -2.06 -0.33
C ASP A 61 22.32 -1.28 0.45
N LYS A 62 21.67 -0.33 -0.21
CA LYS A 62 20.55 0.43 0.32
C LYS A 62 19.18 -0.21 -0.04
N PRO A 63 18.34 -0.51 0.97
CA PRO A 63 16.94 -0.89 0.74
C PRO A 63 16.14 0.20 0.03
N PHE A 64 15.17 -0.22 -0.79
CA PHE A 64 14.16 0.66 -1.39
C PHE A 64 13.25 1.19 -0.28
N ASP A 65 13.28 2.51 -0.05
CA ASP A 65 12.59 3.13 1.07
C ASP A 65 11.17 3.56 0.69
N ILE A 66 10.18 3.02 1.38
CA ILE A 66 8.77 3.35 1.22
C ILE A 66 8.30 4.10 2.47
N LEU A 67 7.80 5.32 2.28
CA LEU A 67 7.23 6.14 3.33
C LEU A 67 5.72 6.22 3.18
N ILE A 68 5.00 5.74 4.19
CA ILE A 68 3.55 5.84 4.29
C ILE A 68 3.22 7.02 5.21
N VAL A 69 2.53 8.03 4.67
CA VAL A 69 2.05 9.17 5.43
C VAL A 69 0.77 8.77 6.16
N ILE A 70 0.73 8.93 7.48
CA ILE A 70 -0.47 8.70 8.29
C ILE A 70 -0.80 9.97 9.07
N TYR A 71 -2.07 10.19 9.36
CA TYR A 71 -2.53 11.38 10.06
C TYR A 71 -3.84 11.11 10.80
N PRO A 72 -4.18 11.95 11.80
CA PRO A 72 -5.43 11.85 12.52
C PRO A 72 -6.63 11.72 11.58
N GLY A 73 -7.48 10.73 11.83
CA GLY A 73 -8.65 10.44 10.99
C GLY A 73 -8.33 9.76 9.64
N GLY A 74 -7.10 9.30 9.43
CA GLY A 74 -6.71 8.49 8.27
C GLY A 74 -7.46 7.17 8.17
N THR A 75 -7.77 6.72 6.96
CA THR A 75 -8.41 5.41 6.73
C THR A 75 -7.34 4.31 6.79
N LEU A 76 -7.40 3.43 7.81
CA LEU A 76 -6.41 2.35 8.00
C LEU A 76 -6.23 1.49 6.74
N LEU A 77 -7.34 1.07 6.12
CA LEU A 77 -7.31 0.10 5.03
C LEU A 77 -6.59 0.63 3.78
N ASP A 78 -6.58 1.95 3.59
CA ASP A 78 -5.93 2.61 2.47
C ASP A 78 -4.41 2.41 2.46
N PHE A 79 -3.80 2.13 3.63
CA PHE A 79 -2.38 1.81 3.73
C PHE A 79 -2.08 0.44 4.31
N ALA A 80 -3.00 -0.19 5.05
CA ALA A 80 -2.81 -1.55 5.56
C ALA A 80 -2.68 -2.57 4.42
N GLY A 81 -3.53 -2.46 3.39
CA GLY A 81 -3.44 -3.29 2.18
C GLY A 81 -2.10 -3.14 1.45
N PRO A 82 -1.71 -1.91 1.05
CA PRO A 82 -0.40 -1.66 0.47
C PRO A 82 0.77 -2.09 1.36
N ASN A 83 0.70 -1.85 2.67
CA ASN A 83 1.74 -2.25 3.60
C ASN A 83 1.96 -3.77 3.62
N GLU A 84 0.90 -4.57 3.62
CA GLU A 84 1.01 -6.04 3.59
C GLU A 84 1.68 -6.52 2.29
N VAL A 85 1.31 -5.94 1.15
CA VAL A 85 1.93 -6.24 -0.15
C VAL A 85 3.40 -5.81 -0.18
N PHE A 86 3.70 -4.59 0.24
CA PHE A 86 5.07 -4.05 0.20
C PHE A 86 6.01 -4.73 1.19
N ALA A 87 5.49 -5.23 2.33
CA ALA A 87 6.30 -5.91 3.33
C ALA A 87 6.90 -7.22 2.81
N LEU A 88 6.29 -7.81 1.77
CA LEU A 88 6.74 -9.03 1.10
C LEU A 88 7.73 -8.76 -0.04
N VAL A 89 8.05 -7.50 -0.34
CA VAL A 89 8.96 -7.13 -1.43
C VAL A 89 10.42 -7.17 -0.94
N PRO A 90 11.31 -7.96 -1.57
CA PRO A 90 12.71 -8.04 -1.16
C PRO A 90 13.43 -6.68 -1.20
N ASN A 91 14.36 -6.50 -0.26
CA ASN A 91 15.17 -5.28 -0.11
C ASN A 91 14.34 -3.99 -0.03
N THR A 92 13.24 -4.02 0.73
CA THR A 92 12.32 -2.89 0.96
C THR A 92 12.29 -2.52 2.43
N ARG A 93 12.31 -1.22 2.74
CA ARG A 93 12.10 -0.71 4.09
C ARG A 93 10.84 0.14 4.11
N ILE A 94 9.88 -0.22 4.95
CA ILE A 94 8.64 0.55 5.13
C ILE A 94 8.77 1.41 6.38
N ARG A 95 8.41 2.69 6.25
CA ARG A 95 8.37 3.67 7.34
C ARG A 95 7.01 4.34 7.37
N PHE A 96 6.60 4.74 8.58
CA PHE A 96 5.34 5.45 8.81
C PHE A 96 5.65 6.81 9.38
N ALA A 97 5.08 7.86 8.81
CA ALA A 97 5.29 9.21 9.29
C ALA A 97 4.01 10.02 9.38
N SER A 98 3.93 10.88 10.38
CA SER A 98 2.81 11.78 10.60
C SER A 98 3.29 13.22 10.80
N PRO A 99 2.40 14.22 10.73
CA PRO A 99 2.79 15.61 10.94
C PRO A 99 3.56 15.84 12.24
N ASP A 100 3.09 15.21 13.33
CA ASP A 100 3.62 15.43 14.69
C ASP A 100 4.43 14.26 15.24
N GLY A 101 4.48 13.13 14.52
CA GLY A 101 5.14 11.89 14.96
C GLY A 101 4.40 11.22 16.12
N GLY A 102 4.98 10.15 16.65
CA GLY A 102 4.39 9.43 17.78
C GLY A 102 3.12 8.64 17.42
N PRO A 103 2.24 8.37 18.39
CA PRO A 103 0.97 7.68 18.16
C PRO A 103 0.00 8.52 17.34
N VAL A 104 -0.77 7.86 16.47
CA VAL A 104 -1.76 8.53 15.60
C VAL A 104 -3.11 7.82 15.71
N GLU A 105 -4.15 8.58 16.06
CA GLU A 105 -5.53 8.08 16.07
C GLU A 105 -6.15 8.15 14.67
N LEU A 106 -6.40 6.98 14.09
CA LEU A 106 -7.03 6.79 12.78
C LEU A 106 -8.56 6.80 12.92
N GLN A 107 -9.28 6.60 11.81
CA GLN A 107 -10.73 6.40 11.88
C GLN A 107 -11.10 5.21 12.76
N TYR A 108 -12.31 5.27 13.33
CA TYR A 108 -12.91 4.18 14.10
C TYR A 108 -12.11 3.78 15.35
N GLY A 109 -11.37 4.73 15.95
CA GLY A 109 -10.69 4.56 17.23
C GLY A 109 -9.42 3.71 17.17
N ILE A 110 -8.89 3.42 15.98
CA ILE A 110 -7.66 2.63 15.82
C ILE A 110 -6.45 3.53 16.07
N VAL A 111 -5.57 3.14 16.99
CA VAL A 111 -4.33 3.86 17.26
C VAL A 111 -3.15 3.18 16.56
N TRP A 112 -2.49 3.89 15.65
CA TRP A 112 -1.20 3.48 15.12
C TRP A 112 -0.11 3.87 16.11
N GLY A 113 0.54 2.88 16.72
CA GLY A 113 1.34 3.08 17.92
C GLY A 113 2.63 3.90 17.76
N LYS A 114 3.20 4.00 16.55
CA LYS A 114 4.46 4.73 16.32
C LYS A 114 4.62 5.25 14.89
N SER A 115 4.89 6.54 14.77
CA SER A 115 5.29 7.20 13.52
C SER A 115 6.48 8.14 13.73
N GLU A 116 7.29 8.29 12.68
CA GLU A 116 8.28 9.37 12.56
C GLU A 116 7.57 10.71 12.32
N ARG A 117 8.22 11.82 12.65
CA ARG A 117 7.74 13.16 12.24
C ARG A 117 8.09 13.40 10.78
N LEU A 118 7.14 13.89 9.98
CA LEU A 118 7.37 14.21 8.56
C LEU A 118 8.56 15.17 8.38
N ALA A 119 8.69 16.16 9.26
CA ALA A 119 9.77 17.15 9.22
C ALA A 119 11.18 16.55 9.44
N ASP A 120 11.28 15.38 10.10
CA ASP A 120 12.56 14.76 10.43
C ASP A 120 13.04 13.80 9.33
N ILE A 121 12.25 13.64 8.25
CA ILE A 121 12.57 12.73 7.16
C ILE A 121 13.17 13.49 5.99
N GLU A 122 14.41 13.18 5.64
CA GLU A 122 15.10 13.84 4.53
C GLU A 122 14.56 13.44 3.16
N ARG A 123 14.40 12.13 2.92
CA ARG A 123 14.00 11.57 1.61
C ARG A 123 13.37 10.19 1.74
N THR A 124 12.71 9.76 0.68
CA THR A 124 12.18 8.41 0.47
C THR A 124 12.22 8.05 -1.02
N ASP A 125 12.18 6.77 -1.38
CA ASP A 125 12.09 6.36 -2.79
C ASP A 125 10.63 6.37 -3.28
N LEU A 126 9.70 5.93 -2.45
CA LEU A 126 8.26 5.95 -2.72
C LEU A 126 7.50 6.60 -1.56
N LEU A 127 6.71 7.63 -1.87
CA LEU A 127 5.77 8.23 -0.94
C LEU A 127 4.37 7.65 -1.19
N LEU A 128 3.70 7.17 -0.15
CA LEU A 128 2.29 6.77 -0.19
C LEU A 128 1.46 7.66 0.72
N VAL A 129 0.46 8.33 0.14
CA VAL A 129 -0.53 9.13 0.87
C VAL A 129 -1.90 8.42 0.82
N PRO A 130 -2.37 7.82 1.92
CA PRO A 130 -3.70 7.21 2.03
C PRO A 130 -4.79 8.28 2.04
N GLY A 131 -6.06 7.88 2.03
CA GLY A 131 -7.20 8.78 2.18
C GLY A 131 -7.69 8.93 3.62
N ALA A 132 -8.72 9.76 3.74
CA ALA A 132 -9.58 9.91 4.91
C ALA A 132 -10.93 10.49 4.49
N ALA A 133 -11.93 10.37 5.37
CA ALA A 133 -13.18 11.12 5.23
C ALA A 133 -13.05 12.59 5.67
N ASP A 134 -11.99 12.94 6.40
CA ASP A 134 -11.64 14.30 6.81
C ASP A 134 -10.14 14.52 6.53
N LEU A 135 -9.81 15.45 5.64
CA LEU A 135 -8.43 15.75 5.25
C LEU A 135 -7.84 16.93 6.03
N THR A 136 -8.53 17.48 7.03
CA THR A 136 -8.11 18.67 7.78
C THR A 136 -6.69 18.52 8.33
N ALA A 137 -6.36 17.37 8.93
CA ALA A 137 -5.03 17.13 9.49
C ALA A 137 -3.94 17.10 8.40
N ALA A 138 -4.19 16.41 7.29
CA ALA A 138 -3.25 16.28 6.16
C ALA A 138 -3.10 17.58 5.36
N ASN A 139 -4.12 18.45 5.40
CA ASN A 139 -4.16 19.70 4.66
C ASN A 139 -3.75 20.92 5.49
N LYS A 140 -3.31 20.74 6.75
CA LYS A 140 -2.63 21.79 7.51
C LYS A 140 -1.41 22.30 6.72
N PRO A 141 -1.11 23.61 6.72
CA PRO A 141 0.02 24.16 5.96
C PRO A 141 1.37 23.49 6.25
N SER A 142 1.63 23.13 7.52
CA SER A 142 2.85 22.42 7.92
C SER A 142 2.92 21.01 7.32
N ALA A 143 1.83 20.25 7.36
CA ALA A 143 1.76 18.91 6.77
C ALA A 143 1.92 18.97 5.24
N GLN A 144 1.18 19.86 4.56
CA GLN A 144 1.27 20.06 3.11
C GLN A 144 2.67 20.43 2.64
N LYS A 145 3.36 21.31 3.39
CA LYS A 145 4.75 21.68 3.09
C LYS A 145 5.68 20.46 3.10
N GLU A 146 5.60 19.64 4.14
CA GLU A 146 6.48 18.46 4.26
C GLU A 146 6.11 17.35 3.27
N ILE A 147 4.81 17.13 3.03
CA ILE A 147 4.33 16.18 2.00
C ILE A 147 4.84 16.61 0.62
N LEU A 148 4.74 17.89 0.26
CA LEU A 148 5.27 18.41 -1.01
C LEU A 148 6.78 18.21 -1.11
N ARG A 149 7.53 18.57 -0.06
CA ARG A 149 9.00 18.42 -0.03
C ARG A 149 9.41 16.96 -0.27
N LEU A 150 8.75 16.02 0.41
CA LEU A 150 9.01 14.59 0.26
C LEU A 150 8.59 14.09 -1.13
N ALA A 151 7.44 14.54 -1.65
CA ALA A 151 6.96 14.17 -2.99
C ALA A 151 7.89 14.67 -4.11
N GLN A 152 8.47 15.87 -3.97
CA GLN A 152 9.44 16.40 -4.93
C GLN A 152 10.71 15.56 -5.02
N GLY A 153 11.16 14.98 -3.90
CA GLY A 153 12.37 14.14 -3.81
C GLY A 153 12.14 12.65 -4.08
N ALA A 154 10.89 12.17 -4.06
CA ALA A 154 10.56 10.77 -4.27
C ALA A 154 10.61 10.37 -5.76
N LYS A 155 11.02 9.13 -6.03
CA LYS A 155 10.96 8.54 -7.38
C LYS A 155 9.53 8.21 -7.77
N HIS A 156 8.73 7.78 -6.79
CA HIS A 156 7.33 7.45 -6.97
C HIS A 156 6.49 8.22 -5.94
N VAL A 157 5.55 9.01 -6.41
CA VAL A 157 4.56 9.73 -5.62
C VAL A 157 3.24 9.03 -5.79
N THR A 158 2.72 8.47 -4.71
CA THR A 158 1.59 7.56 -4.77
C THR A 158 0.50 7.89 -3.77
N SER A 159 -0.72 7.47 -4.09
CA SER A 159 -1.87 7.66 -3.20
C SER A 159 -2.92 6.57 -3.34
N VAL A 160 -3.77 6.47 -2.33
CA VAL A 160 -4.97 5.64 -2.34
C VAL A 160 -6.14 6.51 -1.89
N CYS A 161 -7.32 6.27 -2.47
CA CYS A 161 -8.56 6.92 -2.09
C CYS A 161 -8.44 8.46 -2.18
N THR A 162 -8.90 9.20 -1.19
CA THR A 162 -8.82 10.67 -1.16
C THR A 162 -7.41 11.22 -0.90
N GLY A 163 -6.40 10.35 -0.71
CA GLY A 163 -5.01 10.78 -0.58
C GLY A 163 -4.46 11.49 -1.81
N SER A 164 -5.03 11.22 -2.98
CA SER A 164 -4.69 11.97 -4.21
C SER A 164 -5.12 13.44 -4.12
N LEU A 165 -6.15 13.78 -3.35
CA LEU A 165 -6.57 15.18 -3.13
C LEU A 165 -5.61 15.92 -2.20
N VAL A 166 -5.03 15.22 -1.20
CA VAL A 166 -3.95 15.76 -0.36
C VAL A 166 -2.75 16.13 -1.22
N LEU A 167 -2.35 15.23 -2.12
CA LEU A 167 -1.28 15.49 -3.08
C LEU A 167 -1.66 16.60 -4.07
N ALA A 168 -2.87 16.59 -4.62
CA ALA A 168 -3.31 17.58 -5.58
C ALA A 168 -3.29 19.00 -4.97
N LYS A 169 -3.69 19.16 -3.71
CA LYS A 169 -3.66 20.45 -2.99
C LYS A 169 -2.25 21.02 -2.83
N THR A 170 -1.21 20.18 -2.78
CA THR A 170 0.21 20.66 -2.81
C THR A 170 0.61 21.25 -4.17
N GLY A 171 -0.14 20.95 -5.23
CA GLY A 171 0.18 21.29 -6.62
C GLY A 171 1.07 20.27 -7.34
N ILE A 172 1.56 19.21 -6.67
CA ILE A 172 2.45 18.20 -7.30
C ILE A 172 1.77 17.41 -8.43
N LEU A 173 0.43 17.33 -8.44
CA LEU A 173 -0.35 16.61 -9.45
C LEU A 173 -0.89 17.50 -10.59
N LYS A 174 -0.49 18.77 -10.69
CA LYS A 174 -0.93 19.65 -11.78
C LYS A 174 -0.59 19.05 -13.16
N GLY A 175 -1.61 18.87 -13.99
CA GLY A 175 -1.52 18.28 -15.33
C GLY A 175 -1.31 16.76 -15.35
N LYS A 176 -1.41 16.07 -14.20
CA LYS A 176 -1.20 14.62 -14.09
C LYS A 176 -2.52 13.89 -13.90
N ARG A 177 -2.67 12.72 -14.53
CA ARG A 177 -3.81 11.82 -14.27
C ARG A 177 -3.70 11.20 -12.88
N SER A 178 -4.81 11.13 -12.17
CA SER A 178 -4.87 10.46 -10.88
C SER A 178 -6.25 9.89 -10.59
N ALA A 179 -6.26 8.70 -9.98
CA ALA A 179 -7.42 8.11 -9.35
C ALA A 179 -7.70 8.76 -7.99
N SER A 180 -8.93 8.61 -7.52
CA SER A 180 -9.34 8.94 -6.15
C SER A 180 -10.46 7.99 -5.74
N HIS A 181 -11.03 8.19 -4.54
CA HIS A 181 -12.34 7.65 -4.25
C HIS A 181 -13.37 8.10 -5.30
N TRP A 182 -14.22 7.18 -5.76
CA TRP A 182 -15.20 7.47 -6.82
C TRP A 182 -16.09 8.67 -6.47
N ALA A 183 -16.39 8.88 -5.18
CA ALA A 183 -17.23 9.96 -4.72
C ALA A 183 -16.57 11.34 -4.82
N THR A 184 -15.24 11.42 -4.93
CA THR A 184 -14.48 12.69 -4.91
C THR A 184 -13.55 12.86 -6.11
N VAL A 185 -13.52 11.92 -7.06
CA VAL A 185 -12.54 11.92 -8.17
C VAL A 185 -12.58 13.19 -9.00
N ASN A 186 -13.77 13.77 -9.25
CA ASN A 186 -13.88 15.00 -10.03
C ASN A 186 -13.41 16.24 -9.26
N MET A 187 -13.21 16.15 -7.94
CA MET A 187 -12.59 17.22 -7.14
C MET A 187 -11.11 17.42 -7.46
N LEU A 188 -10.43 16.43 -8.07
CA LEU A 188 -9.04 16.56 -8.52
C LEU A 188 -8.85 17.72 -9.50
N ALA A 189 -9.86 17.98 -10.34
CA ALA A 189 -9.84 19.08 -11.32
C ALA A 189 -9.72 20.46 -10.66
N LYS A 190 -10.25 20.64 -9.43
CA LYS A 190 -10.13 21.90 -8.66
C LYS A 190 -8.66 22.28 -8.41
N TYR A 191 -7.78 21.29 -8.35
CA TYR A 191 -6.35 21.46 -8.07
C TYR A 191 -5.47 21.25 -9.32
N GLY A 192 -6.07 21.19 -10.51
CA GLY A 192 -5.37 21.06 -11.78
C GLY A 192 -4.87 19.65 -12.11
N ALA A 193 -5.22 18.63 -11.32
CA ALA A 193 -5.02 17.24 -11.70
C ALA A 193 -6.11 16.79 -12.69
N ILE A 194 -5.81 15.79 -13.52
CA ILE A 194 -6.75 15.22 -14.49
C ILE A 194 -7.48 14.04 -13.79
N PRO A 195 -8.80 14.15 -13.52
CA PRO A 195 -9.54 13.07 -12.89
C PRO A 195 -9.55 11.82 -13.78
N ASP A 196 -9.26 10.67 -13.19
CA ASP A 196 -9.38 9.39 -13.89
C ASP A 196 -10.08 8.35 -12.98
N PRO A 197 -11.28 7.85 -13.36
CA PRO A 197 -12.08 6.96 -12.52
C PRO A 197 -11.63 5.50 -12.57
N GLN A 198 -10.45 5.19 -13.14
CA GLN A 198 -9.88 3.85 -13.10
C GLN A 198 -9.47 3.46 -11.67
N ARG A 199 -9.50 2.14 -11.41
CA ARG A 199 -9.15 1.58 -10.10
C ARG A 199 -7.66 1.75 -9.76
N PHE A 200 -6.81 1.75 -10.80
CA PHE A 200 -5.38 2.07 -10.75
C PHE A 200 -5.04 3.00 -11.90
N VAL A 201 -4.30 4.06 -11.63
CA VAL A 201 -3.83 5.03 -12.63
C VAL A 201 -2.34 5.21 -12.47
N SER A 202 -1.61 5.17 -13.58
CA SER A 202 -0.17 5.49 -13.66
C SER A 202 0.04 6.60 -14.69
N ASP A 203 0.84 7.59 -14.34
CA ASP A 203 1.20 8.74 -15.18
C ASP A 203 2.72 9.00 -15.09
N ASP A 204 3.27 9.73 -16.06
CA ASP A 204 4.66 10.17 -16.09
C ASP A 204 5.66 9.02 -15.90
N ASN A 205 5.53 8.00 -16.75
CA ASN A 205 6.30 6.77 -16.68
C ASN A 205 6.26 6.09 -15.30
N GLY A 206 5.16 6.26 -14.58
CA GLY A 206 4.89 5.72 -13.25
C GLY A 206 5.63 6.45 -12.13
N ARG A 207 6.04 7.70 -12.34
CA ARG A 207 6.35 8.61 -11.23
C ARG A 207 5.12 8.88 -10.38
N PHE A 208 3.95 9.04 -11.00
CA PHE A 208 2.69 9.22 -10.29
C PHE A 208 1.84 7.97 -10.45
N MET A 209 1.44 7.35 -9.33
CA MET A 209 0.58 6.16 -9.33
C MET A 209 -0.48 6.28 -8.26
N SER A 210 -1.73 5.97 -8.57
CA SER A 210 -2.83 6.11 -7.60
C SER A 210 -3.80 4.96 -7.69
N GLY A 211 -4.29 4.54 -6.52
CA GLY A 211 -5.42 3.64 -6.37
C GLY A 211 -6.71 4.43 -6.14
N GLY A 212 -7.84 3.89 -6.61
CA GLY A 212 -9.18 4.42 -6.35
C GLY A 212 -9.61 4.30 -4.88
N GLY A 213 -10.88 4.03 -4.60
CA GLY A 213 -11.38 3.94 -3.22
C GLY A 213 -10.84 2.76 -2.40
N VAL A 214 -10.38 3.04 -1.19
CA VAL A 214 -10.17 2.11 -0.05
C VAL A 214 -9.46 0.79 -0.38
N THR A 215 -10.21 -0.24 -0.75
CA THR A 215 -9.69 -1.58 -1.09
C THR A 215 -8.84 -1.58 -2.35
N SER A 216 -8.86 -0.48 -3.11
CA SER A 216 -8.00 -0.26 -4.26
C SER A 216 -6.51 -0.42 -3.94
N GLY A 217 -6.13 -0.14 -2.69
CA GLY A 217 -4.75 -0.16 -2.23
C GLY A 217 -4.04 -1.49 -2.45
N ILE A 218 -4.73 -2.63 -2.37
CA ILE A 218 -4.09 -3.95 -2.57
C ILE A 218 -3.68 -4.11 -4.04
N ASP A 219 -4.60 -3.94 -5.00
CA ASP A 219 -4.27 -4.08 -6.42
C ASP A 219 -3.30 -2.97 -6.86
N PHE A 220 -3.45 -1.74 -6.36
CA PHE A 220 -2.50 -0.67 -6.58
C PHE A 220 -1.09 -1.10 -6.16
N ALA A 221 -0.93 -1.67 -4.97
CA ALA A 221 0.36 -2.11 -4.49
C ALA A 221 0.92 -3.26 -5.32
N LEU A 222 0.09 -4.22 -5.75
CA LEU A 222 0.52 -5.30 -6.66
C LEU A 222 1.02 -4.73 -8.00
N ARG A 223 0.36 -3.71 -8.55
CA ARG A 223 0.82 -2.99 -9.76
C ARG A 223 2.12 -2.22 -9.54
N VAL A 224 2.31 -1.65 -8.36
CA VAL A 224 3.58 -1.02 -7.97
C VAL A 224 4.69 -2.08 -7.88
N VAL A 225 4.43 -3.25 -7.29
CA VAL A 225 5.41 -4.35 -7.24
C VAL A 225 5.75 -4.84 -8.65
N GLU A 226 4.76 -5.01 -9.52
CA GLU A 226 4.95 -5.37 -10.93
C GLU A 226 5.91 -4.38 -11.61
N LYS A 227 5.71 -3.07 -11.39
CA LYS A 227 6.57 -2.03 -11.92
C LYS A 227 7.99 -2.08 -11.35
N LEU A 228 8.14 -2.30 -10.04
CA LEU A 228 9.42 -2.20 -9.34
C LEU A 228 10.28 -3.47 -9.46
N ARG A 229 9.65 -4.64 -9.61
CA ARG A 229 10.29 -5.96 -9.49
C ARG A 229 9.86 -6.96 -10.56
N GLY A 230 8.98 -6.56 -11.47
CA GLY A 230 8.48 -7.39 -12.55
C GLY A 230 7.24 -8.23 -12.16
N PRO A 231 6.58 -8.83 -13.17
CA PRO A 231 5.30 -9.53 -12.99
C PRO A 231 5.41 -10.76 -12.08
N ALA A 232 6.52 -11.51 -12.15
CA ALA A 232 6.72 -12.70 -11.32
C ALA A 232 6.75 -12.36 -9.81
N ALA A 233 7.36 -11.24 -9.43
CA ALA A 233 7.38 -10.80 -8.04
C ALA A 233 5.97 -10.39 -7.56
N ALA A 234 5.20 -9.70 -8.40
CA ALA A 234 3.83 -9.32 -8.07
C ALA A 234 2.92 -10.55 -7.91
N GLN A 235 3.03 -11.53 -8.82
CA GLN A 235 2.28 -12.79 -8.76
C GLN A 235 2.65 -13.63 -7.54
N LEU A 236 3.95 -13.69 -7.18
CA LEU A 236 4.39 -14.34 -5.95
C LEU A 236 3.75 -13.69 -4.73
N VAL A 237 3.82 -12.36 -4.60
CA VAL A 237 3.21 -11.64 -3.48
C VAL A 237 1.71 -11.86 -3.45
N GLN A 238 1.03 -11.79 -4.60
CA GLN A 238 -0.40 -12.07 -4.71
C GLN A 238 -0.76 -13.45 -4.15
N LEU A 239 0.01 -14.49 -4.50
CA LEU A 239 -0.21 -15.84 -4.02
C LEU A 239 0.11 -15.99 -2.52
N LEU A 240 1.18 -15.36 -2.03
CA LEU A 240 1.58 -15.44 -0.62
C LEU A 240 0.54 -14.85 0.35
N ILE A 241 -0.21 -13.83 -0.10
CA ILE A 241 -1.31 -13.24 0.69
C ILE A 241 -2.69 -13.81 0.34
N GLU A 242 -2.74 -14.81 -0.56
CA GLU A 242 -3.98 -15.41 -1.05
C GLU A 242 -4.98 -14.36 -1.56
N TYR A 243 -4.50 -13.38 -2.34
CA TYR A 243 -5.36 -12.33 -2.89
C TYR A 243 -6.18 -12.85 -4.08
N ASP A 244 -7.25 -13.57 -3.76
CA ASP A 244 -8.31 -14.08 -4.65
C ASP A 244 -9.68 -13.57 -4.18
N PRO A 245 -10.00 -12.28 -4.43
CA PRO A 245 -11.22 -11.67 -3.89
C PRO A 245 -12.48 -12.24 -4.55
N ASN A 246 -13.42 -12.71 -3.73
CA ASN A 246 -14.76 -13.14 -4.16
C ASN A 246 -15.87 -12.36 -3.41
N PRO A 247 -16.18 -11.11 -3.82
CA PRO A 247 -17.15 -10.28 -3.12
C PRO A 247 -18.58 -10.88 -3.16
N PRO A 248 -19.31 -10.93 -2.03
CA PRO A 248 -20.66 -11.50 -1.99
C PRO A 248 -21.73 -10.63 -2.68
N PHE A 249 -21.40 -9.39 -3.03
CA PHE A 249 -22.31 -8.44 -3.69
C PHE A 249 -21.59 -7.68 -4.81
N LYS A 250 -22.37 -7.31 -5.84
CA LYS A 250 -21.90 -6.48 -6.95
C LYS A 250 -22.27 -5.00 -6.76
N SER A 251 -21.80 -4.40 -5.66
CA SER A 251 -22.10 -3.01 -5.29
C SER A 251 -20.86 -2.18 -4.94
N GLY A 252 -19.66 -2.64 -5.33
CA GLY A 252 -18.40 -1.96 -4.99
C GLY A 252 -18.12 -0.69 -5.78
N HIS A 253 -18.90 -0.38 -6.82
CA HIS A 253 -18.75 0.83 -7.64
C HIS A 253 -20.14 1.33 -8.08
N PRO A 254 -20.37 2.66 -8.18
CA PRO A 254 -21.67 3.22 -8.58
C PRO A 254 -22.23 2.68 -9.90
N ARG A 255 -21.35 2.43 -10.88
CA ARG A 255 -21.69 1.82 -12.18
C ARG A 255 -22.41 0.45 -12.08
N ASP A 256 -22.21 -0.28 -10.99
CA ASP A 256 -22.73 -1.64 -10.82
C ASP A 256 -23.83 -1.72 -9.74
N ALA A 257 -23.91 -0.71 -8.86
CA ALA A 257 -24.83 -0.70 -7.72
C ALA A 257 -26.28 -0.50 -8.18
N ARG A 258 -27.22 -1.15 -7.48
CA ARG A 258 -28.66 -1.02 -7.75
C ARG A 258 -29.16 0.40 -7.44
N PRO A 259 -30.20 0.91 -8.13
CA PRO A 259 -30.72 2.26 -7.93
C PRO A 259 -31.08 2.61 -6.48
N GLU A 260 -31.65 1.66 -5.73
CA GLU A 260 -32.00 1.86 -4.32
C GLU A 260 -30.76 2.06 -3.43
N ILE A 261 -29.65 1.40 -3.75
CA ILE A 261 -28.38 1.58 -3.04
C ILE A 261 -27.77 2.93 -3.39
N LEU A 262 -27.80 3.33 -4.68
CA LEU A 262 -27.34 4.65 -5.10
C LEU A 262 -28.12 5.78 -4.42
N ALA A 263 -29.45 5.62 -4.27
CA ALA A 263 -30.29 6.59 -3.58
C ALA A 263 -29.99 6.69 -2.08
N MET A 264 -29.65 5.57 -1.42
CA MET A 264 -29.16 5.58 -0.03
C MET A 264 -27.80 6.28 0.05
N THR A 265 -26.88 5.94 -0.86
CA THR A 265 -25.54 6.51 -0.90
C THR A 265 -25.57 8.03 -1.11
N GLU A 266 -26.46 8.56 -1.94
CA GLU A 266 -26.56 10.01 -2.17
C GLU A 266 -26.99 10.78 -0.90
N LYS A 267 -27.69 10.14 0.05
CA LYS A 267 -28.01 10.74 1.35
C LYS A 267 -26.78 10.84 2.26
N GLU A 268 -25.94 9.81 2.24
CA GLU A 268 -24.71 9.73 3.05
C GLU A 268 -23.57 10.57 2.43
N LEU A 269 -23.47 10.57 1.11
CA LEU A 269 -22.43 11.22 0.33
C LEU A 269 -23.04 12.16 -0.74
N PRO A 270 -23.65 13.30 -0.36
CA PRO A 270 -24.28 14.21 -1.32
C PRO A 270 -23.31 14.65 -2.43
N GLY A 271 -23.72 14.51 -3.69
CA GLY A 271 -22.90 14.78 -4.88
C GLY A 271 -21.89 13.68 -5.21
N GLY A 272 -21.78 12.63 -4.39
CA GLY A 272 -20.82 11.55 -4.56
C GLY A 272 -21.02 10.76 -5.84
N THR A 273 -22.27 10.49 -6.24
CA THR A 273 -22.54 9.77 -7.51
C THR A 273 -22.04 10.50 -8.75
N LYS A 274 -21.77 11.81 -8.63
CA LYS A 274 -21.17 12.67 -9.64
C LYS A 274 -19.67 12.89 -9.44
N GLY A 275 -19.05 12.23 -8.46
CA GLY A 275 -17.64 12.40 -8.11
C GLY A 275 -17.30 13.74 -7.45
N LEU A 276 -18.29 14.43 -6.88
CA LEU A 276 -18.19 15.81 -6.37
C LEU A 276 -18.53 15.93 -4.87
N TRP A 277 -18.49 14.82 -4.13
CA TRP A 277 -18.71 14.83 -2.69
C TRP A 277 -17.67 15.73 -1.99
N GLN A 278 -18.17 16.65 -1.16
CA GLN A 278 -17.32 17.55 -0.37
C GLN A 278 -16.92 16.86 0.92
N ILE A 279 -15.63 16.91 1.24
CA ILE A 279 -15.09 16.42 2.51
C ILE A 279 -14.36 17.56 3.24
N PRO A 280 -14.35 17.55 4.58
CA PRO A 280 -13.63 18.56 5.36
C PRO A 280 -12.14 18.64 4.98
N GLY A 281 -11.61 19.87 4.97
CA GLY A 281 -10.21 20.16 4.65
C GLY A 281 -9.91 20.45 3.18
N LEU A 282 -10.91 20.41 2.28
CA LEU A 282 -10.76 20.69 0.83
C LEU A 282 -11.09 22.13 0.40
N ASP A 283 -11.21 23.04 1.36
CA ASP A 283 -11.44 24.47 1.14
C ASP A 283 -10.36 25.07 0.22
#